data_AF-A0A9N9YYN0-F1
#
_entry.id   AF-A0A9N9YYN0-F1
#
_cell.length_a   1.000
_cell.length_b   1.000
_cell.length_c   1.000
_cell.angle_alpha   90.00
_cell.angle_beta   90.00
_cell.angle_gamma   90.00
#
_symmetry.space_group_name_H-M   'P 1'
#
loop_
_entity.id
_entity.type
_entity.pdbx_description
1 polymer ?
#
loop_
_entity_poly.entity_id
_entity_poly.type
_entity_poly.pdbx_seq_one_letter_code
_entity_poly.pdbx_strand_id
1 'polypeptide(L)'
;MSSQAAEASSERFRNLVDKDLYAAVQQAPRVLINEFTLPIRSGRAWEAAAGSIVKINTPSGPQVERKSISGGAQYDFHCHSNLVRAVTPWGLNETDVHHVINIFQSTGLDDGGRYFMNPCPAEKGDSLEFLASQDLLMALSTCPGGDLSLWGFGSDSEEEMIKCCRPLKVQVYEL
;
A
#
# COMPACT_ATOMS: atom_id res chain seq x y z
N MET A 1 -19.32 -3.04 29.41
CA MET A 1 -18.37 -4.09 29.00
C MET A 1 -17.02 -3.41 28.75
N SER A 2 -16.37 -2.99 29.84
CA SER A 2 -15.17 -3.57 30.47
C SER A 2 -13.88 -3.35 29.65
N SER A 3 -13.15 -2.28 29.99
CA SER A 3 -11.79 -1.97 29.51
C SER A 3 -10.81 -3.13 29.68
N GLN A 4 -11.02 -3.97 30.70
CA GLN A 4 -10.20 -5.14 30.98
C GLN A 4 -10.30 -6.22 29.89
N ALA A 5 -11.43 -6.35 29.18
CA ALA A 5 -11.57 -7.29 28.07
C ALA A 5 -10.81 -6.82 26.81
N ALA A 6 -10.77 -5.51 26.58
CA ALA A 6 -10.00 -4.92 25.48
C ALA A 6 -8.48 -4.97 25.76
N GLU A 7 -8.06 -4.71 27.00
CA GLU A 7 -6.66 -4.84 27.43
C GLU A 7 -6.17 -6.30 27.38
N ALA A 8 -6.95 -7.26 27.90
CA ALA A 8 -6.62 -8.69 27.84
C ALA A 8 -6.57 -9.21 26.40
N SER A 9 -7.45 -8.73 25.52
CA SER A 9 -7.39 -9.03 24.08
C SER A 9 -6.13 -8.44 23.44
N SER A 10 -5.78 -7.19 23.77
CA SER A 10 -4.58 -6.51 23.27
C SER A 10 -3.28 -7.21 23.69
N GLU A 11 -3.18 -7.66 24.95
CA GLU A 11 -2.04 -8.45 25.44
C GLU A 11 -1.93 -9.81 24.75
N ARG A 12 -3.06 -10.48 24.50
CA ARG A 12 -3.08 -11.75 23.76
C ARG A 12 -2.61 -11.58 22.31
N PHE A 13 -2.94 -10.47 21.66
CA PHE A 13 -2.42 -10.14 20.33
C PHE A 13 -0.94 -9.75 20.32
N ARG A 14 -0.44 -9.07 21.37
CA ARG A 14 0.98 -8.71 21.50
C ARG A 14 1.91 -9.92 21.55
N ASN A 15 1.43 -11.06 22.04
CA ASN A 15 2.19 -12.31 22.14
C ASN A 15 2.04 -13.25 20.93
N LEU A 16 1.28 -12.87 19.89
CA LEU A 16 1.16 -13.63 18.65
C LEU A 16 2.25 -13.30 17.62
N VAL A 17 2.88 -12.13 17.75
CA VAL A 17 3.92 -11.66 16.83
C VAL A 17 5.27 -12.11 17.35
N ASP A 18 5.94 -12.97 16.59
CA ASP A 18 7.30 -13.43 16.89
C ASP A 18 8.31 -12.32 16.60
N LYS A 19 8.53 -11.45 17.59
CA LYS A 19 9.44 -10.29 17.45
C LYS A 19 10.88 -10.72 17.24
N ASP A 20 11.29 -11.86 17.78
CA ASP A 20 12.65 -12.37 17.65
C ASP A 20 12.91 -12.83 16.21
N LEU A 21 11.94 -13.51 15.60
CA LEU A 21 11.96 -13.82 14.16
C LEU A 21 12.10 -12.55 13.32
N TYR A 22 11.26 -11.53 13.52
CA TYR A 22 11.33 -10.30 12.71
C TYR A 22 12.63 -9.52 12.93
N ALA A 23 13.16 -9.50 14.16
CA ALA A 23 14.45 -8.89 14.45
C ALA A 23 15.60 -9.63 13.75
N ALA A 24 15.57 -10.97 13.74
CA ALA A 24 16.55 -11.78 13.03
C ALA A 24 16.47 -11.56 11.51
N VAL A 25 15.26 -11.56 10.93
CA VAL A 25 15.00 -11.30 9.50
C VAL A 25 15.51 -9.92 9.09
N GLN A 26 15.35 -8.90 9.94
CA GLN A 26 15.84 -7.55 9.66
C GLN A 26 17.37 -7.48 9.53
N GLN A 27 18.10 -8.34 10.22
CA GLN A 27 19.57 -8.38 10.24
C GLN A 27 20.16 -9.46 9.32
N ALA A 28 19.34 -10.39 8.84
CA ALA A 28 19.80 -11.51 8.02
C ALA A 28 20.43 -10.99 6.71
N PRO A 29 21.50 -11.66 6.21
CA PRO A 29 21.99 -11.40 4.87
C PRO A 29 20.85 -11.66 3.88
N ARG A 30 20.79 -10.87 2.81
CA ARG A 30 19.72 -10.97 1.83
C ARG A 30 20.19 -10.59 0.45
N VAL A 31 19.69 -11.27 -0.56
CA VAL A 31 20.04 -11.06 -1.97
C VAL A 31 18.85 -10.43 -2.69
N LEU A 32 19.08 -9.33 -3.40
CA LEU A 32 18.06 -8.70 -4.23
C LEU A 32 17.79 -9.60 -5.45
N ILE A 33 16.59 -10.15 -5.55
CA ILE A 33 16.20 -11.07 -6.63
C ILE A 33 15.28 -10.42 -7.67
N ASN A 34 14.56 -9.36 -7.30
CA ASN A 34 13.70 -8.61 -8.21
C ASN A 34 13.60 -7.15 -7.77
N GLU A 35 13.56 -6.25 -8.74
CA GLU A 35 13.41 -4.82 -8.50
C GLU A 35 12.63 -4.18 -9.64
N PHE A 36 11.70 -3.29 -9.29
CA PHE A 36 11.05 -2.43 -10.26
C PHE A 36 10.55 -1.13 -9.65
N THR A 37 10.42 -0.13 -10.50
CA THR A 37 9.72 1.12 -10.19
C THR A 37 8.33 1.06 -10.77
N LEU A 38 7.30 1.22 -9.94
CA LEU A 38 5.92 1.34 -10.35
C LEU A 38 5.65 2.79 -10.77
N PRO A 39 5.31 3.06 -12.04
CA PRO A 39 5.01 4.40 -12.52
C PRO A 39 3.84 5.03 -11.77
N ILE A 40 3.72 6.36 -11.81
CA ILE A 40 2.54 7.07 -11.27
C ILE A 40 1.25 6.57 -11.93
N ARG A 41 0.14 6.60 -11.17
CA ARG A 41 -1.21 6.24 -11.64
C ARG A 41 -1.31 4.87 -12.32
N SER A 42 -0.49 3.90 -11.90
CA SER A 42 -0.43 2.57 -12.52
C SER A 42 -0.52 1.47 -11.47
N GLY A 43 -0.76 0.24 -11.94
CA GLY A 43 -0.77 -0.96 -11.10
C GLY A 43 0.13 -2.05 -11.67
N ARG A 44 0.73 -2.85 -10.79
CA ARG A 44 1.50 -4.05 -11.16
C ARG A 44 1.29 -5.14 -10.13
N ALA A 45 1.17 -6.37 -10.60
CA ALA A 45 1.19 -7.56 -9.78
C ALA A 45 2.47 -8.38 -10.02
N TRP A 46 2.92 -9.09 -8.99
CA TRP A 46 4.12 -9.92 -9.00
C TRP A 46 4.04 -11.02 -7.95
N GLU A 47 4.77 -12.11 -8.17
CA GLU A 47 4.94 -13.19 -7.19
C GLU A 47 5.98 -12.82 -6.14
N ALA A 48 5.69 -13.18 -4.89
CA ALA A 48 6.62 -13.17 -3.78
C ALA A 48 6.57 -14.55 -3.11
N ALA A 49 7.67 -15.30 -3.21
CA ALA A 49 7.76 -16.64 -2.62
C ALA A 49 7.80 -16.56 -1.09
N ALA A 50 7.34 -17.62 -0.42
CA ALA A 50 7.44 -17.76 1.02
C ALA A 50 8.90 -17.57 1.49
N GLY A 51 9.09 -16.82 2.57
CA GLY A 51 10.40 -16.45 3.11
C GLY A 51 11.04 -15.22 2.48
N SER A 52 10.52 -14.71 1.35
CA SER A 52 11.05 -13.49 0.74
C SER A 52 10.68 -12.22 1.51
N ILE A 53 11.53 -11.19 1.42
CA ILE A 53 11.25 -9.85 1.93
C ILE A 53 10.83 -8.96 0.77
N VAL A 54 9.65 -8.33 0.89
CA VAL A 54 9.16 -7.33 -0.06
C VAL A 54 9.29 -5.95 0.57
N LYS A 55 10.11 -5.09 -0.04
CA LYS A 55 10.33 -3.71 0.37
C LYS A 55 9.64 -2.75 -0.59
N ILE A 56 8.79 -1.88 -0.07
CA ILE A 56 8.13 -0.80 -0.81
C ILE A 56 8.68 0.52 -0.28
N ASN A 57 9.26 1.35 -1.16
CA ASN A 57 9.88 2.61 -0.78
C ASN A 57 9.49 3.78 -1.68
N THR A 58 9.75 4.99 -1.17
CA THR A 58 9.48 6.30 -1.79
C THR A 58 10.75 6.85 -2.47
N PRO A 59 11.05 6.48 -3.74
CA PRO A 59 12.32 6.84 -4.39
C PRO A 59 12.49 8.35 -4.62
N SER A 60 11.39 9.09 -4.71
CA SER A 60 11.40 10.51 -5.10
C SER A 60 10.53 11.42 -4.23
N GLY A 61 9.90 10.87 -3.18
CA GLY A 61 9.01 11.61 -2.28
C GLY A 61 7.72 10.85 -1.96
N PRO A 62 6.81 11.47 -1.20
CA PRO A 62 5.58 10.84 -0.73
C PRO A 62 4.69 10.39 -1.89
N GLN A 63 4.11 9.21 -1.73
CA GLN A 63 3.09 8.65 -2.61
C GLN A 63 2.29 7.63 -1.80
N VAL A 64 0.96 7.71 -1.83
CA VAL A 64 0.12 6.69 -1.19
C VAL A 64 -0.32 5.60 -2.17
N GLU A 65 -0.76 4.48 -1.65
CA GLU A 65 -1.70 3.59 -2.34
C GLU A 65 -3.11 3.78 -1.75
N ARG A 66 -4.15 3.70 -2.58
CA ARG A 66 -5.56 3.86 -2.15
C ARG A 66 -6.47 2.92 -2.93
N LYS A 67 -7.75 2.80 -2.56
CA LYS A 67 -8.86 2.43 -3.45
C LYS A 67 -9.87 3.57 -3.46
N SER A 68 -10.09 4.22 -4.61
CA SER A 68 -11.16 5.21 -4.77
C SER A 68 -12.33 4.57 -5.52
N ILE A 69 -13.52 4.63 -4.94
CA ILE A 69 -14.78 4.26 -5.58
C ILE A 69 -15.41 5.56 -6.05
N SER A 70 -15.39 5.84 -7.35
CA SER A 70 -16.20 6.89 -7.94
C SER A 70 -17.10 6.27 -9.01
N GLY A 71 -18.42 6.38 -8.80
CA GLY A 71 -19.43 6.03 -9.78
C GLY A 71 -19.66 7.22 -10.69
N GLY A 72 -19.10 7.17 -11.90
CA GLY A 72 -19.27 8.23 -12.90
C GLY A 72 -18.34 8.00 -14.08
N ALA A 73 -18.87 7.41 -15.15
CA ALA A 73 -18.10 7.05 -16.34
C ALA A 73 -17.60 8.30 -17.09
N GLN A 74 -16.28 8.57 -16.99
CA GLN A 74 -15.43 9.11 -18.07
C GLN A 74 -13.92 9.07 -17.74
N TYR A 75 -13.56 8.81 -16.48
CA TYR A 75 -12.17 8.67 -16.01
C TYR A 75 -11.89 7.23 -15.59
N ASP A 76 -10.74 6.63 -15.93
CA ASP A 76 -10.42 5.23 -15.55
C ASP A 76 -9.00 5.04 -14.96
N PHE A 77 -8.44 6.11 -14.40
CA PHE A 77 -7.22 6.04 -13.59
C PHE A 77 -7.58 6.07 -12.11
N HIS A 78 -8.24 5.01 -11.66
CA HIS A 78 -8.52 4.74 -10.25
C HIS A 78 -7.62 3.60 -9.78
N CYS A 79 -7.31 3.57 -8.50
CA CYS A 79 -6.51 2.46 -7.98
C CYS A 79 -7.20 1.11 -8.11
N HIS A 80 -8.53 1.07 -8.00
CA HIS A 80 -9.29 -0.17 -8.25
C HIS A 80 -9.04 -0.64 -9.68
N SER A 81 -9.27 0.22 -10.68
CA SER A 81 -9.00 -0.08 -12.09
C SER A 81 -7.54 -0.46 -12.36
N ASN A 82 -6.58 0.20 -11.70
CA ASN A 82 -5.16 -0.14 -11.78
C ASN A 82 -4.88 -1.55 -11.27
N LEU A 83 -5.49 -1.94 -10.15
CA LEU A 83 -5.35 -3.29 -9.60
C LEU A 83 -6.03 -4.32 -10.48
N VAL A 84 -7.23 -4.04 -11.01
CA VAL A 84 -7.92 -4.94 -11.96
C VAL A 84 -7.02 -5.21 -13.17
N ARG A 85 -6.45 -4.16 -13.78
CA ARG A 85 -5.50 -4.30 -14.88
C ARG A 85 -4.23 -5.05 -14.49
N ALA A 86 -3.74 -4.86 -13.26
CA ALA A 86 -2.54 -5.52 -12.76
C ALA A 86 -2.72 -7.03 -12.60
N VAL A 87 -3.90 -7.48 -12.14
CA VAL A 87 -4.18 -8.89 -11.86
C VAL A 87 -4.75 -9.65 -13.05
N THR A 88 -5.31 -8.96 -14.06
CA THR A 88 -5.87 -9.59 -15.27
C THR A 88 -4.88 -10.52 -16.00
N PRO A 89 -3.59 -10.16 -16.18
CA PRO A 89 -2.60 -11.07 -16.78
C PRO A 89 -2.37 -12.37 -16.00
N TRP A 90 -2.76 -12.41 -14.73
CA TRP A 90 -2.64 -13.58 -13.85
C TRP A 90 -3.89 -14.45 -13.84
N GLY A 91 -4.85 -14.18 -14.74
CA GLY A 91 -6.11 -14.92 -14.84
C GLY A 91 -7.16 -14.53 -13.78
N LEU A 92 -6.91 -13.47 -13.02
CA LEU A 92 -7.84 -12.91 -12.05
C LEU A 92 -8.72 -11.83 -12.69
N ASN A 93 -9.82 -11.51 -12.04
CA ASN A 93 -10.78 -10.53 -12.51
C ASN A 93 -11.14 -9.50 -11.42
N GLU A 94 -12.06 -8.59 -11.73
CA GLU A 94 -12.45 -7.51 -10.82
C GLU A 94 -12.96 -7.98 -9.46
N THR A 95 -13.64 -9.13 -9.40
CA THR A 95 -14.15 -9.68 -8.13
C THR A 95 -13.05 -10.13 -7.17
N ASP A 96 -11.85 -10.37 -7.69
CA ASP A 96 -10.69 -10.77 -6.90
C ASP A 96 -9.98 -9.56 -6.27
N VAL A 97 -10.29 -8.33 -6.73
CA VAL A 97 -9.72 -7.08 -6.20
C VAL A 97 -10.47 -6.65 -4.93
N HIS A 98 -9.95 -7.09 -3.79
CA HIS A 98 -10.49 -6.81 -2.47
C HIS A 98 -10.17 -5.39 -1.94
N HIS A 99 -10.48 -5.15 -0.67
CA HIS A 99 -10.06 -3.92 0.02
C HIS A 99 -8.55 -3.87 0.17
N VAL A 100 -7.97 -2.70 -0.03
CA VAL A 100 -6.53 -2.50 0.02
C VAL A 100 -6.06 -2.14 1.43
N ILE A 101 -4.82 -2.48 1.74
CA ILE A 101 -4.05 -1.76 2.75
C ILE A 101 -3.63 -0.44 2.09
N ASN A 102 -3.58 0.67 2.84
CA ASN A 102 -3.18 1.97 2.29
C ASN A 102 -1.79 2.35 2.83
N ILE A 103 -0.72 1.80 2.24
CA ILE A 103 0.66 2.16 2.53
C ILE A 103 0.89 3.67 2.38
N PHE A 104 1.59 4.22 3.39
CA PHE A 104 1.94 5.63 3.58
C PHE A 104 0.75 6.60 3.76
N GLN A 105 -0.50 6.15 3.64
CA GLN A 105 -1.66 7.02 3.77
C GLN A 105 -1.94 7.39 5.25
N SER A 106 -1.99 8.69 5.56
CA SER A 106 -2.35 9.18 6.90
C SER A 106 -3.84 9.48 6.99
N THR A 107 -4.58 8.61 7.68
CA THR A 107 -6.05 8.69 7.76
C THR A 107 -6.57 8.27 9.12
N GLY A 108 -7.78 8.69 9.45
CA GLY A 108 -8.43 8.33 10.71
C GLY A 108 -9.93 8.63 10.68
N LEU A 109 -10.53 8.51 11.86
CA LEU A 109 -11.91 8.93 12.12
C LEU A 109 -11.88 10.11 13.08
N ASP A 110 -12.65 11.15 12.80
CA ASP A 110 -12.84 12.25 13.75
C ASP A 110 -13.80 11.85 14.89
N ASP A 111 -14.03 12.77 15.84
CA ASP A 111 -14.91 12.53 17.00
C ASP A 111 -16.37 12.19 16.59
N GLY A 112 -16.78 12.54 15.38
CA GLY A 112 -18.08 12.21 14.80
C GLY A 112 -18.09 10.90 14.01
N GLY A 113 -16.97 10.17 13.97
CA GLY A 113 -16.83 8.94 13.19
C GLY A 113 -16.67 9.18 11.68
N ARG A 114 -16.39 10.41 11.25
CA ARG A 114 -16.21 10.73 9.83
C ARG A 114 -14.76 10.47 9.41
N TYR A 115 -14.62 9.84 8.26
CA TYR A 115 -13.31 9.55 7.67
C TYR A 115 -12.61 10.82 7.18
N PHE A 116 -11.36 11.01 7.58
CA PHE A 116 -10.52 12.10 7.10
C PHE A 116 -9.21 11.56 6.50
N MET A 117 -8.59 12.41 5.68
CA MET A 117 -7.28 12.16 5.08
C MET A 117 -6.39 13.37 5.30
N ASN A 118 -5.13 13.10 5.62
CA ASN A 118 -4.08 14.11 5.71
C ASN A 118 -3.02 13.84 4.63
N PRO A 119 -2.20 14.86 4.30
CA PRO A 119 -1.02 14.65 3.48
C PRO A 119 -0.15 13.51 4.03
N CYS A 120 0.37 12.70 3.11
CA CYS A 120 1.28 11.61 3.39
C CYS A 120 2.53 12.13 4.13
N PRO A 121 2.88 11.58 5.31
CA PRO A 121 4.03 12.02 6.08
C PRO A 121 5.36 11.44 5.58
N ALA A 122 5.32 10.52 4.62
CA ALA A 122 6.52 9.83 4.15
C ALA A 122 7.46 10.77 3.39
N GLU A 123 8.75 10.65 3.63
CA GLU A 123 9.79 11.39 2.94
C GLU A 123 10.48 10.53 1.87
N LYS A 124 11.36 11.12 1.08
CA LYS A 124 12.19 10.37 0.12
C LYS A 124 13.08 9.38 0.87
N GLY A 125 12.99 8.10 0.53
CA GLY A 125 13.80 7.03 1.10
C GLY A 125 13.11 6.25 2.24
N ASP A 126 11.94 6.71 2.69
CA ASP A 126 11.11 5.92 3.59
C ASP A 126 10.67 4.61 2.94
N SER A 127 10.52 3.59 3.78
CA SER A 127 10.16 2.27 3.30
C SER A 127 9.40 1.45 4.33
N LEU A 128 8.56 0.54 3.82
CA LEU A 128 7.97 -0.55 4.57
C LEU A 128 8.50 -1.87 4.02
N GLU A 129 8.76 -2.82 4.90
CA GLU A 129 9.23 -4.16 4.55
C GLU A 129 8.24 -5.20 5.08
N PHE A 130 7.89 -6.16 4.23
CA PHE A 130 6.99 -7.26 4.54
C PHE A 130 7.76 -8.58 4.38
N LEU A 131 7.60 -9.49 5.34
CA LEU A 131 8.03 -10.89 5.19
C LEU A 131 6.86 -11.69 4.62
N ALA A 132 7.06 -12.33 3.47
CA ALA A 132 6.08 -13.24 2.89
C ALA A 132 6.06 -14.55 3.67
N SER A 133 5.01 -14.81 4.46
CA SER A 133 4.91 -16.06 5.24
C SER A 133 4.49 -17.28 4.41
N GLN A 134 4.00 -17.05 3.19
CA GLN A 134 3.59 -18.04 2.20
C GLN A 134 3.85 -17.49 0.80
N ASP A 135 3.65 -18.31 -0.23
CA ASP A 135 3.70 -17.84 -1.61
C ASP A 135 2.52 -16.88 -1.87
N LEU A 136 2.83 -15.70 -2.39
CA LEU A 136 1.86 -14.62 -2.59
C LEU A 136 1.89 -14.13 -4.03
N LEU A 137 0.71 -13.85 -4.59
CA LEU A 137 0.56 -12.90 -5.67
C LEU A 137 0.23 -11.54 -5.04
N MET A 138 1.18 -10.61 -5.08
CA MET A 138 0.99 -9.25 -4.60
C MET A 138 0.60 -8.33 -5.76
N ALA A 139 -0.24 -7.33 -5.47
CA ALA A 139 -0.57 -6.27 -6.41
C ALA A 139 -0.51 -4.91 -5.72
N LEU A 140 0.09 -3.94 -6.40
CA LEU A 140 0.29 -2.57 -5.90
C LEU A 140 -0.25 -1.58 -6.92
N SER A 141 -0.88 -0.49 -6.44
CA SER A 141 -1.24 0.66 -7.26
C SER A 141 -0.61 1.93 -6.68
N THR A 142 0.01 2.74 -7.54
CA THR A 142 0.29 4.14 -7.20
C THR A 142 -1.00 4.95 -7.32
N CYS A 143 -1.41 5.58 -6.21
CA CYS A 143 -2.63 6.36 -6.16
C CYS A 143 -2.59 7.59 -7.09
N PRO A 144 -3.64 7.85 -7.89
CA PRO A 144 -3.74 9.05 -8.71
C PRO A 144 -3.87 10.35 -7.90
N GLY A 145 -4.18 10.23 -6.60
CA GLY A 145 -4.20 11.33 -5.64
C GLY A 145 -2.84 11.70 -5.04
N GLY A 146 -1.76 11.04 -5.47
CA GLY A 146 -0.39 11.37 -5.05
C GLY A 146 -0.17 11.19 -3.55
N ASP A 147 0.29 12.25 -2.90
CA ASP A 147 0.48 12.35 -1.44
C ASP A 147 -0.77 12.86 -0.68
N LEU A 148 -1.88 13.11 -1.39
CA LEU A 148 -3.12 13.70 -0.86
C LEU A 148 -3.02 15.17 -0.40
N SER A 149 -1.93 15.88 -0.69
CA SER A 149 -1.78 17.32 -0.36
C SER A 149 -2.59 18.25 -1.25
N LEU A 150 -2.87 17.83 -2.48
CA LEU A 150 -3.64 18.58 -3.49
C LEU A 150 -4.97 17.91 -3.83
N TRP A 151 -5.51 17.10 -2.91
CA TRP A 151 -6.74 16.35 -3.13
C TRP A 151 -8.00 17.24 -3.02
N GLY A 152 -8.99 16.99 -3.88
CA GLY A 152 -10.27 17.71 -3.88
C GLY A 152 -11.34 16.99 -4.69
N PHE A 153 -12.57 17.51 -4.67
CA PHE A 153 -13.70 17.02 -5.47
C PHE A 153 -13.91 17.91 -6.71
N GLY A 154 -14.06 17.32 -7.90
CA GLY A 154 -14.33 18.03 -9.15
C GLY A 154 -13.32 17.74 -10.28
N SER A 155 -13.61 18.16 -11.50
CA SER A 155 -12.74 17.96 -12.68
C SER A 155 -11.34 18.56 -12.52
N ASP A 156 -11.27 19.74 -11.89
CA ASP A 156 -10.02 20.50 -11.74
C ASP A 156 -9.08 19.85 -10.72
N SER A 157 -9.58 18.94 -9.89
CA SER A 157 -8.78 18.21 -8.90
C SER A 157 -7.75 17.29 -9.56
N GLU A 158 -8.02 16.78 -10.77
CA GLU A 158 -7.14 15.82 -11.41
C GLU A 158 -5.82 16.42 -11.90
N GLU A 159 -5.91 17.62 -12.49
CA GLU A 159 -4.77 18.40 -12.98
C GLU A 159 -3.86 18.85 -11.83
N GLU A 160 -4.42 19.06 -10.65
CA GLU A 160 -3.65 19.39 -9.45
C GLU A 160 -3.02 18.14 -8.83
N MET A 161 -3.77 17.04 -8.70
CA MET A 161 -3.27 15.80 -8.07
C MET A 161 -2.08 15.18 -8.82
N ILE A 162 -1.98 15.34 -10.15
CA ILE A 162 -0.84 14.78 -10.89
C ILE A 162 0.49 15.40 -10.44
N LYS A 163 0.46 16.67 -9.98
CA LYS A 163 1.66 17.42 -9.57
C LYS A 163 2.29 16.84 -8.30
N CYS A 164 1.51 16.16 -7.47
CA CYS A 164 1.99 15.47 -6.27
C CYS A 164 2.09 13.94 -6.42
N CYS A 165 1.88 13.39 -7.63
CA CYS A 165 2.10 11.96 -7.87
C CYS A 165 3.60 11.65 -8.01
N ARG A 166 4.05 10.57 -7.36
CA ARG A 166 5.43 10.07 -7.43
C ARG A 166 5.43 8.55 -7.64
N PRO A 167 6.43 7.98 -8.33
CA PRO A 167 6.54 6.54 -8.45
C PRO A 167 6.88 5.90 -7.10
N LEU A 168 6.49 4.63 -6.92
CA LEU A 168 6.95 3.78 -5.82
C LEU A 168 7.97 2.77 -6.33
N LYS A 169 8.92 2.38 -5.50
CA LYS A 169 9.89 1.34 -5.84
C LYS A 169 9.63 0.10 -5.00
N VAL A 170 9.61 -1.06 -5.67
CA VAL A 170 9.46 -2.37 -5.05
C VAL A 170 10.75 -3.14 -5.24
N GLN A 171 11.22 -3.76 -4.17
CA GLN A 171 12.39 -4.63 -4.15
C GLN A 171 11.99 -5.94 -3.45
N VAL A 172 12.35 -7.08 -4.03
CA VAL A 172 12.12 -8.40 -3.43
C VAL A 172 13.47 -9.02 -3.15
N TYR A 173 13.64 -9.49 -1.92
CA TYR A 173 14.86 -10.12 -1.44
C TYR A 173 14.61 -11.56 -1.04
N GLU A 174 15.59 -12.41 -1.29
CA GLU A 174 15.71 -13.75 -0.72
C GLU A 174 16.63 -13.67 0.52
N LEU A 175 16.24 -14.36 1.60
CA LEU A 175 17.01 -14.48 2.84
C LEU A 175 18.07 -15.60 2.75
#